data_AF-A0A6C0KY38-F1
#
_entry.id   AF-A0A6C0KY38-F1
#
_cell.length_a   1.000
_cell.length_b   1.000
_cell.length_c   1.000
_cell.angle_alpha   90.00
_cell.angle_beta   90.00
_cell.angle_gamma   90.00
#
_symmetry.space_group_name_H-M   'P 1'
#
loop_
_entity.id
_entity.type
_entity.pdbx_description
1 polymer ?
#
loop_
_entity_poly.entity_id
_entity_poly.type
_entity_poly.pdbx_seq_one_letter_code
_entity_poly.pdbx_strand_id
1 'polypeptide(L)'
;MDNFKDLFKRERKGEILLTILFIIYILMGYKIPESLASVIDTAFGKIIVITIAILLFSYTNPVLGVIGFYVAFDLIKRSSESTGTYALQRYVPTETKKACELTLYNQFPYTLEQEIVKKMAPINKTDDSNTPPSFSPILDNLHEAAPINYTGVV
;
A
#
# COMPACT_ATOMS: atom_id res chain seq x y z
N MET A 1 17.54 39.28 3.41
CA MET A 1 16.30 39.89 2.88
C MET A 1 16.25 39.90 1.35
N ASP A 2 17.35 39.53 0.67
CA ASP A 2 17.50 39.70 -0.78
C ASP A 2 16.70 38.67 -1.59
N ASN A 3 16.56 37.45 -1.09
CA ASN A 3 15.73 36.40 -1.73
C ASN A 3 14.26 36.80 -1.87
N PHE A 4 13.71 37.59 -0.92
CA PHE A 4 12.34 38.09 -1.02
C PHE A 4 12.21 39.20 -2.05
N LYS A 5 13.21 40.08 -2.18
CA LYS A 5 13.21 41.13 -3.20
C LYS A 5 13.42 40.54 -4.60
N ASP A 6 14.16 39.44 -4.72
CA ASP A 6 14.39 38.75 -6.01
C ASP A 6 13.12 38.09 -6.58
N LEU A 7 12.21 37.63 -5.71
CA LEU A 7 10.89 37.13 -6.13
C LEU A 7 10.05 38.20 -6.83
N PHE A 8 10.06 39.44 -6.36
CA PHE A 8 9.23 40.53 -6.88
C PHE A 8 9.81 41.22 -8.12
N LYS A 9 10.92 40.72 -8.69
CA LYS A 9 11.49 41.27 -9.92
C LYS A 9 10.61 40.95 -11.13
N ARG A 10 10.48 41.94 -12.02
CA ARG A 10 9.66 41.87 -13.24
C ARG A 10 10.09 40.78 -14.24
N GLU A 11 11.32 40.28 -14.12
CA GLU A 11 11.87 39.20 -14.94
C GLU A 11 11.33 37.81 -14.55
N ARG A 12 10.81 37.65 -13.32
CA ARG A 12 10.34 36.38 -12.77
C ARG A 12 8.81 36.34 -12.53
N LYS A 13 8.03 36.99 -13.39
CA LYS A 13 6.55 37.03 -13.27
C LYS A 13 5.91 35.64 -13.18
N GLY A 14 6.46 34.66 -13.89
CA GLY A 14 5.99 33.27 -13.85
C GLY A 14 6.10 32.64 -12.47
N GLU A 15 7.20 32.90 -11.76
CA GLU A 15 7.43 32.39 -10.39
C GLU A 15 6.45 33.03 -9.40
N ILE A 16 6.20 34.34 -9.52
CA ILE A 16 5.21 35.04 -8.68
C ILE A 16 3.81 34.44 -8.91
N LEU A 17 3.41 34.24 -10.17
CA LEU A 17 2.10 33.69 -10.51
C LEU A 17 1.94 32.27 -9.96
N LEU A 18 2.97 31.41 -10.14
CA LEU A 18 2.97 30.05 -9.61
C LEU A 18 2.91 30.04 -8.07
N THR A 19 3.64 30.95 -7.42
CA THR A 19 3.61 31.10 -5.96
C THR A 19 2.20 31.43 -5.47
N ILE A 20 1.53 32.40 -6.10
CA ILE A 20 0.15 32.78 -5.76
C ILE A 20 -0.79 31.60 -5.99
N LEU A 21 -0.65 30.88 -7.10
CA LEU A 21 -1.45 29.70 -7.40
C LEU A 21 -1.29 28.60 -6.34
N PHE A 22 -0.07 28.33 -5.90
CA PHE A 22 0.22 27.37 -4.83
C PHE A 22 -0.37 27.79 -3.49
N ILE A 23 -0.30 29.07 -3.14
CA ILE A 23 -0.92 29.59 -1.92
C ILE A 23 -2.44 29.40 -1.98
N ILE A 24 -3.08 29.74 -3.10
CA ILE A 24 -4.52 29.53 -3.28
C ILE A 24 -4.86 28.05 -3.18
N TYR A 25 -4.10 27.17 -3.83
CA TYR A 25 -4.29 25.72 -3.78
C TYR A 25 -4.25 25.17 -2.34
N ILE A 26 -3.26 25.59 -1.55
CA ILE A 26 -3.12 25.18 -0.14
C ILE A 26 -4.36 25.61 0.65
N LEU A 27 -4.76 26.88 0.52
CA LEU A 27 -5.89 27.46 1.24
C LEU A 27 -7.24 26.83 0.86
N MET A 28 -7.44 26.52 -0.43
CA MET A 28 -8.74 26.04 -0.91
C MET A 28 -9.10 24.64 -0.40
N GLY A 29 -8.11 23.82 -0.03
CA GLY A 29 -8.40 22.54 0.61
C GLY A 29 -9.17 21.53 -0.25
N TYR A 30 -9.35 21.78 -1.56
CA TYR A 30 -10.24 20.96 -2.37
C TYR A 30 -9.74 19.53 -2.54
N LYS A 31 -10.69 18.59 -2.56
CA LYS A 31 -10.42 17.18 -2.85
C LYS A 31 -9.99 17.04 -4.31
N ILE A 32 -8.92 16.27 -4.50
CA ILE A 32 -8.41 15.95 -5.84
C ILE A 32 -9.41 14.99 -6.50
N PRO A 33 -9.86 15.26 -7.75
CA PRO A 33 -10.76 14.37 -8.45
C PRO A 33 -10.12 12.99 -8.63
N GLU A 34 -10.94 11.95 -8.56
CA GLU A 34 -10.49 10.55 -8.51
C GLU A 34 -9.59 10.15 -9.69
N SER A 35 -9.86 10.67 -10.89
CA SER A 35 -9.03 10.43 -12.08
C SER A 35 -7.60 10.95 -11.93
N LEU A 36 -7.40 12.07 -11.23
CA LEU A 36 -6.06 12.61 -10.99
C LEU A 36 -5.42 11.97 -9.75
N ALA A 37 -6.23 11.69 -8.73
CA ALA A 37 -5.77 11.03 -7.51
C ALA A 37 -5.21 9.64 -7.78
N SER A 38 -5.89 8.84 -8.61
CA SER A 38 -5.44 7.50 -9.00
C SER A 38 -4.09 7.48 -9.73
N VAL A 39 -3.78 8.50 -10.53
CA VAL A 39 -2.48 8.62 -11.22
C VAL A 39 -1.38 8.97 -10.23
N ILE A 40 -1.63 9.96 -9.37
CA ILE A 40 -0.66 10.44 -8.38
C ILE A 40 -0.40 9.39 -7.30
N ASP A 41 -1.43 8.66 -6.87
CA ASP A 41 -1.35 7.67 -5.80
C ASP A 41 -0.74 6.32 -6.23
N THR A 42 0.03 6.30 -7.31
CA THR A 42 0.90 5.18 -7.68
C THR A 42 2.32 5.41 -7.15
N ALA A 43 3.11 4.35 -6.99
CA ALA A 43 4.52 4.47 -6.59
C ALA A 43 5.30 5.37 -7.57
N PHE A 44 5.09 5.18 -8.88
CA PHE A 44 5.70 6.00 -9.92
C PHE A 44 5.20 7.45 -9.90
N GLY A 45 3.89 7.67 -9.72
CA GLY A 45 3.30 9.01 -9.62
C GLY A 45 3.90 9.83 -8.49
N LYS A 46 4.04 9.23 -7.29
CA LYS A 46 4.68 9.87 -6.13
C LYS A 46 6.14 10.24 -6.42
N ILE A 47 6.90 9.36 -7.05
CA ILE A 47 8.30 9.63 -7.42
C ILE A 47 8.36 10.83 -8.38
N ILE A 48 7.52 10.85 -9.42
CA ILE A 48 7.48 11.95 -10.40
C ILE A 48 7.17 13.28 -9.72
N VAL A 49 6.18 13.32 -8.82
CA VAL A 49 5.82 14.54 -8.07
C VAL A 49 6.99 15.04 -7.22
N ILE A 50 7.70 14.14 -6.54
CA ILE A 50 8.88 14.49 -5.74
C ILE A 50 10.01 15.02 -6.65
N THR A 51 10.26 14.39 -7.79
CA THR A 51 11.25 14.85 -8.77
C THR A 51 10.92 16.25 -9.27
N ILE A 52 9.66 16.53 -9.61
CA ILE A 52 9.22 17.87 -10.02
C ILE A 52 9.48 18.90 -8.90
N ALA A 53 9.21 18.56 -7.64
CA ALA A 53 9.47 19.45 -6.51
C ALA A 53 10.97 19.77 -6.36
N ILE A 54 11.84 18.78 -6.54
CA ILE A 54 13.31 18.96 -6.49
C ILE A 54 13.81 19.84 -7.64
N LEU A 55 13.28 19.62 -8.86
CA LEU A 55 13.61 20.46 -10.02
C LEU A 55 13.15 21.90 -9.80
N LEU A 56 11.93 22.07 -9.29
CA LEU A 56 11.38 23.39 -8.97
C LEU A 56 12.24 24.10 -7.93
N PHE A 57 12.72 23.42 -6.89
CA PHE A 57 13.66 23.99 -5.92
C PHE A 57 15.03 24.34 -6.52
N SER A 58 15.56 23.49 -7.42
CA SER A 58 16.90 23.69 -8.01
C SER A 58 16.96 24.83 -9.03
N TYR A 59 15.87 25.06 -9.77
CA TYR A 59 15.84 26.01 -10.90
C TYR A 59 15.08 27.31 -10.63
N THR A 60 14.35 27.44 -9.51
CA THR A 60 13.58 28.65 -9.19
C THR A 60 14.03 29.30 -7.90
N ASN A 61 13.38 30.40 -7.49
CA ASN A 61 13.66 31.04 -6.21
C ASN A 61 13.49 30.07 -5.02
N PRO A 62 14.39 30.12 -4.00
CA PRO A 62 14.34 29.21 -2.85
C PRO A 62 12.99 29.22 -2.11
N VAL A 63 12.33 30.38 -2.04
CA VAL A 63 11.01 30.51 -1.38
C VAL A 63 9.94 29.73 -2.13
N LEU A 64 9.88 29.84 -3.46
CA LEU A 64 8.95 29.08 -4.28
C LEU A 64 9.25 27.59 -4.21
N GLY A 65 10.53 27.22 -4.16
CA GLY A 65 10.96 25.84 -3.94
C GLY A 65 10.44 25.24 -2.62
N VAL A 66 10.57 25.95 -1.50
CA VAL A 66 10.05 25.48 -0.19
C VAL A 66 8.53 25.34 -0.21
N ILE A 67 7.82 26.31 -0.80
CA ILE A 67 6.36 26.21 -0.98
C ILE A 67 6.01 25.02 -1.90
N GLY A 68 6.79 24.80 -2.96
CA GLY A 68 6.61 23.68 -3.88
C GLY A 68 6.76 22.32 -3.21
N PHE A 69 7.71 22.16 -2.29
CA PHE A 69 7.82 20.95 -1.48
C PHE A 69 6.60 20.71 -0.60
N TYR A 70 6.09 21.77 0.04
CA TYR A 70 4.88 21.67 0.83
C TYR A 70 3.67 21.27 -0.03
N VAL A 71 3.53 21.87 -1.21
CA VAL A 71 2.47 21.53 -2.18
C VAL A 71 2.60 20.09 -2.64
N ALA A 72 3.81 19.62 -2.96
CA ALA A 72 4.04 18.23 -3.37
C ALA A 72 3.62 17.23 -2.28
N PHE A 73 3.98 17.52 -1.02
CA PHE A 73 3.57 16.71 0.11
C PHE A 73 2.04 16.71 0.29
N ASP A 74 1.42 17.90 0.26
CA ASP A 74 -0.03 18.05 0.41
C ASP A 74 -0.79 17.36 -0.75
N LEU A 75 -0.29 17.46 -1.99
CA LEU A 75 -0.84 16.81 -3.17
C LEU A 75 -0.83 15.27 -3.02
N ILE A 76 0.29 14.69 -2.61
CA ILE A 76 0.43 13.23 -2.39
C ILE A 76 -0.48 12.76 -1.25
N LYS A 77 -0.57 13.55 -0.17
CA LYS A 77 -1.43 13.22 0.96
C LYS A 77 -2.90 13.23 0.53
N ARG A 78 -3.34 14.30 -0.13
CA ARG A 78 -4.74 14.45 -0.58
C ARG A 78 -5.12 13.44 -1.65
N SER A 79 -4.19 13.03 -2.51
CA SER A 79 -4.47 11.97 -3.50
C SER A 79 -4.70 10.63 -2.81
N SER A 80 -3.90 10.30 -1.80
CA SER A 80 -4.03 9.06 -1.02
C SER A 80 -5.30 9.02 -0.17
N GLU A 81 -5.74 10.19 0.33
CA GLU A 81 -7.04 10.32 1.01
C GLU A 81 -8.22 10.12 0.04
N SER A 82 -8.13 10.64 -1.19
CA SER A 82 -9.19 10.51 -2.21
C SER A 82 -9.33 9.08 -2.73
N THR A 83 -8.22 8.39 -3.00
CA THR A 83 -8.20 6.98 -3.44
C THR A 83 -8.52 6.00 -2.30
N GLY A 84 -8.44 6.43 -1.04
CA GLY A 84 -8.68 5.58 0.13
C GLY A 84 -7.48 4.72 0.58
N THR A 85 -6.35 4.78 -0.13
CA THR A 85 -5.12 4.07 0.25
C THR A 85 -4.57 4.55 1.59
N TYR A 86 -4.79 5.82 1.95
CA TYR A 86 -4.40 6.38 3.23
C TYR A 86 -5.07 5.63 4.40
N ALA A 87 -6.38 5.38 4.29
CA ALA A 87 -7.14 4.64 5.29
C ALA A 87 -6.68 3.18 5.34
N LEU A 88 -6.45 2.56 4.18
CA LEU A 88 -5.97 1.18 4.10
C LEU A 88 -4.62 1.01 4.81
N GLN A 89 -3.65 1.89 4.55
CA GLN A 89 -2.34 1.82 5.20
C GLN A 89 -2.37 2.10 6.71
N ARG A 90 -3.31 2.96 7.16
CA ARG A 90 -3.35 3.38 8.56
C ARG A 90 -4.10 2.39 9.46
N TYR A 91 -5.16 1.78 8.93
CA TYR A 91 -6.14 1.05 9.73
C TYR A 91 -6.22 -0.45 9.40
N VAL A 92 -5.74 -0.90 8.23
CA VAL A 92 -5.74 -2.33 7.89
C VAL A 92 -4.41 -2.96 8.32
N PRO A 93 -4.42 -3.98 9.20
CA PRO A 93 -3.21 -4.68 9.59
C PRO A 93 -2.65 -5.48 8.42
N THR A 94 -1.33 -5.69 8.41
CA THR A 94 -0.70 -6.61 7.47
C THR A 94 -1.17 -8.05 7.73
N GLU A 95 -1.17 -8.91 6.71
CA GLU A 95 -1.55 -10.32 6.86
C GLU A 95 -0.73 -11.02 7.96
N THR A 96 0.55 -10.67 8.11
CA THR A 96 1.39 -11.17 9.20
C THR A 96 0.88 -10.79 10.59
N LYS A 97 0.39 -9.55 10.76
CA LYS A 97 -0.18 -9.07 12.03
C LYS A 97 -1.52 -9.73 12.30
N LYS A 98 -2.38 -9.81 11.28
CA LYS A 98 -3.67 -10.50 11.33
C LYS A 98 -3.49 -11.97 11.71
N ALA A 99 -2.57 -12.70 11.07
CA ALA A 99 -2.29 -14.10 11.37
C ALA A 99 -1.77 -14.30 12.80
N CYS A 100 -0.91 -13.38 13.28
CA CYS A 100 -0.44 -13.38 14.67
C CYS A 100 -1.61 -13.20 15.65
N GLU A 101 -2.48 -12.21 15.43
CA GLU A 101 -3.67 -11.96 16.27
C GLU A 101 -4.62 -13.16 16.25
N LEU A 102 -4.92 -13.73 15.08
CA LEU A 102 -5.73 -14.94 14.97
C LEU A 102 -5.10 -16.11 15.73
N THR A 103 -3.78 -16.31 15.63
CA THR A 103 -3.07 -17.36 16.37
C THR A 103 -3.17 -17.13 17.87
N LEU A 104 -3.06 -15.89 18.35
CA LEU A 104 -3.19 -15.55 19.78
C LEU A 104 -4.59 -15.84 20.33
N TYR A 105 -5.64 -15.55 19.57
CA TYR A 105 -7.02 -15.80 19.99
C TYR A 105 -7.49 -17.24 19.75
N ASN A 106 -6.78 -18.00 18.92
CA ASN A 106 -7.10 -19.37 18.55
C ASN A 106 -6.16 -20.41 19.19
N GLN A 107 -5.63 -20.11 20.39
CA GLN A 107 -4.85 -21.07 21.18
C GLN A 107 -5.79 -21.92 22.02
N PHE A 108 -6.17 -23.08 21.51
CA PHE A 108 -6.95 -24.06 22.26
C PHE A 108 -6.04 -25.14 22.86
N PRO A 109 -6.24 -25.51 24.14
CA PRO A 109 -5.54 -26.65 24.71
C PRO A 109 -5.92 -27.92 23.94
N TYR A 110 -4.96 -28.82 23.78
CA TYR A 110 -5.21 -30.11 23.17
C TYR A 110 -6.19 -30.92 24.03
N THR A 111 -7.29 -31.41 23.45
CA THR A 111 -8.36 -32.07 24.21
C THR A 111 -8.33 -33.59 24.10
N LEU A 112 -9.01 -34.26 25.03
CA LEU A 112 -9.14 -35.73 25.02
C LEU A 112 -9.93 -36.22 23.79
N GLU A 113 -10.92 -35.45 23.35
CA GLU A 113 -11.67 -35.74 22.12
C GLU A 113 -10.73 -35.70 20.91
N GLN A 114 -9.83 -34.71 20.84
CA GLN A 114 -8.83 -34.64 19.78
C GLN A 114 -7.86 -35.83 19.84
N GLU A 115 -7.46 -36.28 21.02
CA GLU A 115 -6.64 -37.48 21.19
C GLU A 115 -7.34 -38.74 20.70
N ILE A 116 -8.59 -38.94 21.10
CA ILE A 116 -9.39 -40.10 20.71
C ILE A 116 -9.67 -40.06 19.20
N VAL A 117 -10.04 -38.91 18.64
CA VAL A 117 -10.24 -38.72 17.19
C VAL A 117 -8.95 -39.01 16.44
N LYS A 118 -7.80 -38.49 16.88
CA LYS A 118 -6.50 -38.78 16.26
C LYS A 118 -6.15 -40.27 16.26
N LYS A 119 -6.63 -41.01 17.25
CA LYS A 119 -6.41 -42.46 17.41
C LYS A 119 -7.43 -43.33 16.66
N MET A 120 -8.70 -42.91 16.63
CA MET A 120 -9.83 -43.70 16.13
C MET A 120 -10.33 -43.27 14.75
N ALA A 121 -10.01 -42.07 14.29
CA ALA A 121 -10.35 -41.65 12.95
C ALA A 121 -9.61 -42.54 11.94
N PRO A 122 -10.31 -43.13 10.96
CA PRO A 122 -9.70 -43.89 9.87
C PRO A 122 -9.06 -42.91 8.89
N ILE A 123 -8.09 -42.14 9.37
CA ILE A 123 -7.20 -41.37 8.51
C ILE A 123 -6.25 -42.41 7.95
N ASN A 124 -6.39 -42.72 6.66
CA ASN A 124 -5.37 -43.43 5.91
C ASN A 124 -4.11 -42.57 5.97
N LYS A 125 -3.30 -42.74 7.01
CA LYS A 125 -1.90 -42.36 6.93
C LYS A 125 -1.38 -43.28 5.84
N THR A 126 -1.07 -42.71 4.69
CA THR A 126 -0.12 -43.34 3.79
C THR A 126 1.14 -43.52 4.62
N ASP A 127 1.23 -44.65 5.32
CA ASP A 127 2.52 -45.18 5.72
C ASP A 127 3.37 -45.16 4.46
N ASP A 128 4.64 -44.79 4.60
CA ASP A 128 5.67 -44.93 3.58
C ASP A 128 5.89 -46.42 3.24
N SER A 129 4.82 -47.13 2.85
CA SER A 129 4.93 -48.38 2.15
C SER A 129 5.59 -48.03 0.83
N ASN A 130 6.87 -48.35 0.70
CA ASN A 130 7.65 -48.29 -0.54
C ASN A 130 7.04 -49.10 -1.70
N THR A 131 5.83 -49.64 -1.54
CA THR A 131 5.02 -50.22 -2.59
C THR A 131 4.21 -49.12 -3.28
N PRO A 132 4.50 -48.79 -4.55
CA PRO A 132 3.69 -47.83 -5.29
C PRO A 132 2.25 -48.34 -5.38
N PRO A 133 1.24 -47.49 -5.11
CA PRO A 133 -0.16 -47.91 -5.19
C PRO A 133 -0.50 -48.31 -6.62
N SER A 134 -1.32 -49.35 -6.80
CA SER A 134 -1.78 -49.80 -8.13
C SER A 134 -2.73 -48.80 -8.79
N PHE A 135 -3.15 -47.77 -8.06
CA PHE A 135 -4.05 -46.73 -8.51
C PHE A 135 -3.51 -45.38 -8.05
N SER A 136 -3.36 -44.46 -9.01
CA SER A 136 -3.12 -43.05 -8.74
C SER A 136 -4.42 -42.30 -9.06
N PRO A 137 -5.02 -41.58 -8.09
CA PRO A 137 -6.17 -40.75 -8.40
C PRO A 137 -5.75 -39.64 -9.36
N ILE A 138 -6.37 -39.60 -10.54
CA ILE A 138 -6.23 -38.46 -11.45
C ILE A 138 -7.19 -37.38 -10.93
N LEU A 139 -6.64 -36.32 -10.36
CA LEU A 139 -7.46 -35.16 -10.02
C LEU A 139 -7.90 -34.46 -11.30
N ASP A 140 -9.18 -34.14 -11.37
CA ASP A 140 -9.71 -33.23 -12.38
C ASP A 140 -9.27 -31.78 -12.08
N ASN A 141 -9.56 -30.86 -12.98
CA ASN A 141 -9.18 -29.46 -12.83
C ASN A 141 -9.71 -28.87 -11.51
N LEU A 142 -8.79 -28.37 -10.67
CA LEU A 142 -9.11 -27.88 -9.33
C LEU A 142 -9.87 -26.55 -9.31
N HIS A 143 -10.03 -25.85 -10.45
CA HIS A 143 -10.76 -24.57 -10.52
C HIS A 143 -10.39 -23.60 -9.38
N GLU A 144 -9.08 -23.35 -9.20
CA GLU A 144 -8.52 -22.48 -8.15
C GLU A 144 -8.63 -23.02 -6.70
N ALA A 145 -9.04 -24.28 -6.50
CA ALA A 145 -8.99 -24.93 -5.19
C ALA A 145 -7.56 -25.30 -4.77
N ALA A 146 -7.31 -25.30 -3.46
CA ALA A 146 -6.03 -25.71 -2.90
C ALA A 146 -5.77 -27.21 -3.15
N PRO A 147 -4.55 -27.60 -3.57
CA PRO A 147 -4.22 -29.00 -3.81
C PRO A 147 -4.14 -29.80 -2.49
N ILE A 148 -4.26 -31.13 -2.60
CA ILE A 148 -4.31 -32.04 -1.44
C ILE A 148 -3.03 -31.98 -0.58
N ASN A 149 -1.88 -31.64 -1.18
CA ASN A 149 -0.60 -31.49 -0.46
C ASN A 149 -0.31 -30.06 0.00
N TYR A 150 -1.29 -29.16 -0.04
CA TYR A 150 -1.10 -27.77 0.32
C TYR A 150 -0.75 -27.65 1.80
N THR A 151 0.45 -27.14 2.08
CA THR A 151 1.00 -26.98 3.44
C THR A 151 1.01 -25.51 3.89
N GLY A 152 0.32 -24.64 3.15
CA GLY A 152 0.19 -23.21 3.45
C GLY A 152 -0.99 -22.90 4.36
N VAL A 153 -0.91 -21.74 5.01
CA VAL A 153 -1.96 -21.20 5.88
C VAL A 153 -3.01 -20.52 4.99
N VAL A 154 -4.26 -20.94 5.09
CA VAL A 154 -5.42 -20.24 4.51
C VAL A 154 -5.70 -18.98 5.32
#